data_AF-A0A496TFM0-F1
#
_entry.id   AF-A0A496TFM0-F1
#
_cell.length_a   1.000
_cell.length_b   1.000
_cell.length_c   1.000
_cell.angle_alpha   90.00
_cell.angle_beta   90.00
_cell.angle_gamma   90.00
#
_symmetry.space_group_name_H-M   'P 1'
#
loop_
_entity.id
_entity.type
_entity.pdbx_description
1 polymer ?
#
loop_
_entity_poly.entity_id
_entity_poly.type
_entity_poly.pdbx_seq_one_letter_code
_entity_poly.pdbx_strand_id
1 'polypeptide(L)'
;MLEARYFPVARAAAFPPKGSILDLDELAEVVNLLKTQGKRIVWTNGCFDILHTGHVTYLRNAKQLGDILVVGINSDESIRAIKGPERPIIPERQRSEVLSSLDCVDYVTIFSDMDTVRLLQRLQPHVYAKGGDYDINSIVQEERHVVEGYGGEIQILPAVQDTSTSRIIRRIADGAGRTERE
;
A
#
# COMPACT_ATOMS: atom_id res chain seq x y z
N MET A 1 5.97 -4.92 -58.23
CA MET A 1 4.69 -5.27 -57.55
C MET A 1 4.97 -5.42 -56.07
N LEU A 2 4.14 -4.79 -55.23
CA LEU A 2 4.09 -4.86 -53.76
C LEU A 2 5.41 -4.94 -52.98
N GLU A 3 5.82 -3.81 -52.41
CA GLU A 3 6.55 -3.80 -51.14
C GLU A 3 5.61 -4.25 -50.01
N ALA A 4 5.99 -5.29 -49.27
CA ALA A 4 5.30 -5.66 -48.05
C ALA A 4 5.61 -4.63 -46.96
N ARG A 5 4.67 -3.70 -46.70
CA ARG A 5 4.78 -2.76 -45.57
C ARG A 5 4.79 -3.55 -44.27
N TYR A 6 5.94 -3.57 -43.61
CA TYR A 6 6.10 -4.12 -42.27
C TYR A 6 5.37 -3.19 -41.28
N PHE A 7 4.10 -3.48 -41.01
CA PHE A 7 3.38 -2.85 -39.92
C PHE A 7 3.86 -3.48 -38.60
N PRO A 8 4.54 -2.73 -37.72
CA PRO A 8 4.87 -3.25 -36.40
C PRO A 8 3.56 -3.45 -35.64
N VAL A 9 3.21 -4.71 -35.37
CA VAL A 9 2.11 -5.02 -34.45
C VAL A 9 2.53 -4.49 -33.09
N ALA A 10 1.85 -3.45 -32.62
CA ALA A 10 2.10 -2.88 -31.30
C ALA A 10 1.99 -4.00 -30.26
N ARG A 11 3.09 -4.31 -29.59
CA ARG A 11 3.13 -5.31 -28.53
C ARG A 11 2.20 -4.78 -27.44
N ALA A 12 1.05 -5.43 -27.23
CA ALA A 12 0.10 -5.02 -26.23
C ALA A 12 0.84 -4.88 -24.89
N ALA A 13 0.72 -3.72 -24.24
CA ALA A 13 1.37 -3.46 -22.97
C ALA A 13 0.81 -4.46 -21.94
N ALA A 14 1.58 -5.50 -21.66
CA ALA A 14 1.22 -6.51 -20.69
C ALA A 14 1.40 -5.92 -19.30
N PHE A 15 0.33 -5.95 -18.49
CA PHE A 15 0.45 -5.57 -17.08
C PHE A 15 1.47 -6.49 -16.38
N PRO A 16 2.26 -5.95 -15.43
CA PRO A 16 3.01 -6.77 -14.50
C PRO A 16 2.06 -7.75 -13.78
N PRO A 17 2.53 -8.95 -13.40
CA PRO A 17 1.71 -9.91 -12.66
C PRO A 17 1.13 -9.31 -11.37
N LYS A 18 -0.03 -9.81 -10.95
CA LYS A 18 -0.58 -9.52 -9.62
C LYS A 18 0.45 -9.89 -8.54
N GLY A 19 0.67 -9.00 -7.58
CA GLY A 19 1.72 -9.14 -6.58
C GLY A 19 3.10 -8.63 -7.04
N SER A 20 3.16 -7.87 -8.13
CA SER A 20 4.39 -7.17 -8.51
C SER A 20 4.69 -6.04 -7.53
N ILE A 21 5.96 -5.96 -7.12
CA ILE A 21 6.52 -4.81 -6.43
C ILE A 21 7.12 -3.91 -7.52
N LEU A 22 6.62 -2.70 -7.63
CA LEU A 22 6.95 -1.74 -8.70
C LEU A 22 7.54 -0.47 -8.09
N ASP A 23 8.38 0.23 -8.85
CA ASP A 23 8.73 1.61 -8.51
C ASP A 23 7.58 2.59 -8.85
N LEU A 24 7.74 3.87 -8.49
CA LEU A 24 6.70 4.88 -8.68
C LEU A 24 6.46 5.25 -10.17
N ASP A 25 7.48 5.11 -11.03
CA ASP A 25 7.35 5.37 -12.46
C ASP A 25 6.57 4.24 -13.13
N GLU A 26 7.00 2.99 -12.91
CA GLU A 26 6.32 1.77 -13.36
C GLU A 26 4.87 1.70 -12.87
N LEU A 27 4.64 1.96 -11.57
CA LEU A 27 3.32 1.95 -10.97
C LEU A 27 2.41 3.02 -11.58
N ALA A 28 2.94 4.21 -11.89
CA ALA A 28 2.16 5.27 -12.52
C ALA A 28 1.72 4.90 -13.93
N GLU A 29 2.58 4.25 -14.73
CA GLU A 29 2.20 3.72 -16.05
C GLU A 29 1.10 2.66 -15.95
N VAL A 30 1.26 1.69 -15.04
CA VAL A 30 0.29 0.62 -14.77
C VAL A 30 -1.06 1.19 -14.32
N VAL A 31 -1.06 2.11 -13.34
CA VAL A 31 -2.27 2.77 -12.83
C VAL A 31 -2.99 3.56 -13.92
N ASN A 32 -2.25 4.28 -14.76
CA ASN A 32 -2.84 5.03 -15.89
C ASN A 32 -3.45 4.09 -16.93
N LEU A 33 -2.78 2.98 -17.28
CA LEU A 33 -3.32 1.99 -18.23
C LEU A 33 -4.54 1.23 -17.66
N LEU A 34 -4.58 0.96 -16.35
CA LEU A 34 -5.77 0.38 -15.70
C LEU A 34 -6.94 1.36 -15.70
N LYS A 35 -6.69 2.66 -15.49
CA LYS A 35 -7.70 3.72 -15.58
C LYS A 35 -8.31 3.84 -16.97
N THR A 36 -7.52 3.77 -18.05
CA THR A 36 -8.07 3.79 -19.43
C THR A 36 -8.92 2.55 -19.76
N GLN A 37 -8.75 1.46 -19.00
CA GLN A 37 -9.61 0.28 -19.03
C GLN A 37 -10.81 0.36 -18.05
N GLY A 38 -11.05 1.52 -17.43
CA GLY A 38 -12.19 1.76 -16.54
C GLY A 38 -12.07 1.13 -15.14
N LYS A 39 -10.86 0.77 -14.69
CA LYS A 39 -10.64 0.12 -13.38
C LYS A 39 -10.63 1.11 -12.22
N ARG A 40 -11.45 0.88 -11.18
CA ARG A 40 -11.47 1.70 -9.94
C ARG A 40 -10.29 1.36 -9.04
N ILE A 41 -9.23 2.14 -9.16
CA ILE A 41 -7.99 2.04 -8.35
C ILE A 41 -8.22 2.49 -6.90
N VAL A 42 -7.87 1.62 -5.95
CA VAL A 42 -7.76 1.88 -4.52
C VAL A 42 -6.29 1.97 -4.13
N TRP A 43 -5.94 3.01 -3.38
CA TRP A 43 -4.64 3.17 -2.73
C TRP A 43 -4.80 3.05 -1.22
N THR A 44 -3.84 2.42 -0.57
CA THR A 44 -3.63 2.50 0.88
C THR A 44 -2.13 2.48 1.17
N ASN A 45 -1.72 2.99 2.32
CA ASN A 45 -0.32 2.90 2.75
C ASN A 45 -0.20 2.44 4.20
N GLY A 46 1.00 2.01 4.59
CA GLY A 46 1.32 1.75 5.98
C GLY A 46 2.66 1.08 6.22
N CYS A 47 2.96 0.92 7.50
CA CYS A 47 4.18 0.28 7.97
C CYS A 47 4.15 -1.25 7.80
N PHE A 48 3.04 -1.91 8.15
CA PHE A 48 2.86 -3.36 8.04
C PHE A 48 4.01 -4.21 8.64
N ASP A 49 4.62 -3.73 9.73
CA ASP A 49 5.85 -4.28 10.35
C ASP A 49 5.78 -5.78 10.66
N ILE A 50 4.90 -6.20 11.57
CA ILE A 50 4.55 -7.61 11.75
C ILE A 50 3.09 -7.80 11.34
N LEU A 51 2.84 -8.65 10.34
CA LEU A 51 1.48 -8.95 9.90
C LEU A 51 0.66 -9.68 10.97
N HIS A 52 -0.63 -9.40 10.94
CA HIS A 52 -1.64 -10.03 11.77
C HIS A 52 -3.01 -9.91 11.09
N THR A 53 -4.01 -10.60 11.64
CA THR A 53 -5.40 -10.62 11.17
C THR A 53 -5.95 -9.22 10.88
N GLY A 54 -5.71 -8.25 11.79
CA GLY A 54 -6.11 -6.85 11.59
C GLY A 54 -5.62 -6.23 10.27
N HIS A 55 -4.35 -6.43 9.89
CA HIS A 55 -3.82 -5.95 8.59
C HIS A 55 -4.48 -6.67 7.41
N VAL A 56 -4.64 -8.00 7.48
CA VAL A 56 -5.22 -8.79 6.38
C VAL A 56 -6.70 -8.44 6.15
N THR A 57 -7.49 -8.31 7.21
CA THR A 57 -8.90 -7.89 7.11
C THR A 57 -9.02 -6.44 6.63
N TYR A 58 -8.15 -5.54 7.08
CA TYR A 58 -8.09 -4.17 6.58
C TYR A 58 -7.83 -4.12 5.06
N LEU A 59 -6.83 -4.83 4.57
CA LEU A 59 -6.49 -4.88 3.13
C LEU A 59 -7.60 -5.53 2.30
N ARG A 60 -8.27 -6.56 2.82
CA ARG A 60 -9.45 -7.16 2.17
C ARG A 60 -10.63 -6.18 2.08
N ASN A 61 -10.89 -5.41 3.13
CA ASN A 61 -11.92 -4.38 3.12
C ASN A 61 -11.55 -3.24 2.17
N ALA A 62 -10.28 -2.82 2.11
CA ALA A 62 -9.81 -1.83 1.14
C ALA A 62 -9.97 -2.32 -0.30
N LYS A 63 -9.64 -3.59 -0.58
CA LYS A 63 -9.85 -4.21 -1.90
C LYS A 63 -11.32 -4.20 -2.34
N GLN A 64 -12.28 -4.30 -1.43
CA GLN A 64 -13.71 -4.22 -1.78
C GLN A 64 -14.16 -2.83 -2.29
N LEU A 65 -13.33 -1.80 -2.12
CA LEU A 65 -13.62 -0.45 -2.59
C LEU A 65 -13.28 -0.23 -4.08
N GLY A 66 -12.78 -1.25 -4.81
CA GLY A 66 -12.50 -1.12 -6.24
C GLY A 66 -11.94 -2.37 -6.92
N ASP A 67 -11.52 -2.21 -8.17
CA ASP A 67 -11.00 -3.31 -9.00
C ASP A 67 -9.54 -3.67 -8.67
N ILE A 68 -8.74 -2.70 -8.21
CA ILE A 68 -7.29 -2.82 -8.06
C ILE A 68 -6.88 -2.21 -6.72
N LEU A 69 -6.23 -2.97 -5.86
CA LEU A 69 -5.62 -2.49 -4.62
C LEU A 69 -4.11 -2.33 -4.82
N VAL A 70 -3.65 -1.10 -4.69
CA VAL A 70 -2.25 -0.73 -4.63
C VAL A 70 -1.89 -0.43 -3.17
N VAL A 71 -0.80 -1.04 -2.67
CA VAL A 71 -0.34 -0.82 -1.29
C VAL A 71 1.04 -0.15 -1.25
N GLY A 72 1.10 1.02 -0.62
CA GLY A 72 2.34 1.69 -0.25
C GLY A 72 2.94 1.11 1.03
N ILE A 73 4.14 0.57 0.91
CA ILE A 73 5.01 0.22 2.04
C ILE A 73 5.85 1.44 2.40
N ASN A 74 5.70 1.94 3.63
CA ASN A 74 6.60 2.99 4.12
C ASN A 74 8.05 2.45 4.20
N SER A 75 9.02 3.22 3.74
CA SER A 75 10.44 2.88 3.81
C SER A 75 10.93 2.74 5.25
N ASP A 76 12.02 2.00 5.43
CA ASP A 76 12.65 1.80 6.74
C ASP A 76 13.15 3.13 7.32
N GLU A 77 13.61 4.06 6.48
CA GLU A 77 13.98 5.42 6.88
C GLU A 77 12.78 6.23 7.38
N SER A 78 11.67 6.23 6.64
CA SER A 78 10.45 6.95 7.02
C SER A 78 9.90 6.44 8.35
N ILE A 79 9.88 5.13 8.54
CA ILE A 79 9.43 4.52 9.80
C ILE A 79 10.39 4.79 10.96
N ARG A 80 11.72 4.81 10.74
CA ARG A 80 12.68 5.23 11.78
C ARG A 80 12.45 6.67 12.22
N ALA A 81 12.20 7.58 11.28
CA ALA A 81 11.93 8.99 11.58
C ALA A 81 10.64 9.18 12.42
N ILE A 82 9.60 8.38 12.16
CA ILE A 82 8.30 8.49 12.85
C ILE A 82 8.26 7.72 14.18
N LYS A 83 8.89 6.54 14.25
CA LYS A 83 8.72 5.58 15.37
C LYS A 83 9.99 5.31 16.18
N GLY A 84 11.11 5.95 15.83
CA GLY A 84 12.42 5.77 16.46
C GLY A 84 13.27 4.66 15.82
N PRO A 85 14.56 4.58 16.18
CA PRO A 85 15.57 3.76 15.48
C PRO A 85 15.28 2.24 15.53
N GLU A 86 14.59 1.77 16.56
CA GLU A 86 14.19 0.36 16.76
C GLU A 86 13.02 -0.09 15.85
N ARG A 87 12.65 0.72 14.86
CA ARG A 87 11.52 0.45 13.94
C ARG A 87 11.86 0.79 12.50
N PRO A 88 11.41 -0.01 11.51
CA PRO A 88 10.63 -1.24 11.67
C PRO A 88 11.53 -2.39 12.13
N ILE A 89 10.93 -3.49 12.59
CA ILE A 89 11.67 -4.72 12.92
C ILE A 89 11.95 -5.50 11.63
N ILE A 90 10.97 -5.55 10.73
CA ILE A 90 11.10 -6.25 9.45
C ILE A 90 11.49 -5.21 8.36
N PRO A 91 12.57 -5.42 7.59
CA PRO A 91 12.98 -4.50 6.53
C PRO A 91 11.92 -4.34 5.43
N GLU A 92 11.87 -3.17 4.80
CA GLU A 92 10.90 -2.78 3.76
C GLU A 92 10.73 -3.80 2.65
N ARG A 93 11.83 -4.40 2.18
CA ARG A 93 11.84 -5.41 1.12
C ARG A 93 11.16 -6.72 1.54
N GLN A 94 11.28 -7.11 2.81
CA GLN A 94 10.59 -8.29 3.33
C GLN A 94 9.10 -7.98 3.59
N ARG A 95 8.78 -6.77 4.08
CA ARG A 95 7.39 -6.31 4.26
C ARG A 95 6.63 -6.26 2.93
N SER A 96 7.28 -5.79 1.86
CA SER A 96 6.69 -5.76 0.51
C SER A 96 6.50 -7.15 -0.08
N GLU A 97 7.48 -8.05 0.01
CA GLU A 97 7.37 -9.46 -0.45
C GLU A 97 6.23 -10.21 0.25
N VAL A 98 6.05 -10.02 1.56
CA VAL A 98 4.96 -10.66 2.31
C VAL A 98 3.59 -10.07 1.94
N LEU A 99 3.47 -8.74 1.76
CA LEU A 99 2.21 -8.14 1.31
C LEU A 99 1.86 -8.48 -0.13
N SER A 100 2.83 -8.53 -1.04
CA SER A 100 2.58 -8.79 -2.45
C SER A 100 2.11 -10.23 -2.71
N SER A 101 2.34 -11.12 -1.73
CA SER A 101 1.85 -12.50 -1.69
C SER A 101 0.39 -12.63 -1.21
N LEU A 102 -0.30 -11.53 -0.82
CA LEU A 102 -1.69 -11.57 -0.36
C LEU A 102 -2.70 -11.53 -1.53
N ASP A 103 -3.73 -12.38 -1.45
CA ASP A 103 -4.80 -12.53 -2.44
C ASP A 103 -5.52 -11.22 -2.86
N CYS A 104 -5.62 -10.27 -1.94
CA CYS A 104 -6.30 -9.00 -2.10
C CYS A 104 -5.42 -7.87 -2.64
N VAL A 105 -4.09 -8.02 -2.62
CA VAL A 105 -3.13 -7.01 -3.08
C VAL A 105 -2.81 -7.24 -4.56
N ASP A 106 -2.87 -6.20 -5.39
CA ASP A 106 -2.55 -6.32 -6.82
C ASP A 106 -1.17 -5.77 -7.16
N TYR A 107 -0.78 -4.64 -6.56
CA TYR A 107 0.55 -4.04 -6.71
C TYR A 107 1.06 -3.48 -5.38
N VAL A 108 2.38 -3.49 -5.20
CA VAL A 108 3.06 -2.90 -4.04
C VAL A 108 4.09 -1.90 -4.53
N THR A 109 4.28 -0.79 -3.81
CA THR A 109 5.42 0.13 -3.99
C THR A 109 6.03 0.47 -2.64
N ILE A 110 7.33 0.70 -2.60
CA ILE A 110 8.01 1.25 -1.41
C ILE A 110 8.13 2.77 -1.59
N PHE A 111 7.86 3.55 -0.55
CA PHE A 111 7.87 5.01 -0.62
C PHE A 111 8.18 5.66 0.74
N SER A 112 8.62 6.93 0.73
CA SER A 112 8.81 7.75 1.92
C SER A 112 7.56 8.58 2.23
N ASP A 113 7.19 8.76 3.51
CA ASP A 113 6.01 9.56 3.87
C ASP A 113 6.14 11.03 3.42
N MET A 114 7.37 11.53 3.27
CA MET A 114 7.67 12.86 2.71
C MET A 114 7.20 13.03 1.26
N ASP A 115 7.04 11.93 0.52
CA ASP A 115 6.62 11.91 -0.88
C ASP A 115 5.12 11.60 -1.07
N THR A 116 4.35 11.35 0.01
CA THR A 116 2.94 10.90 -0.09
C THR A 116 2.07 11.81 -0.96
N VAL A 117 2.21 13.13 -0.78
CA VAL A 117 1.49 14.14 -1.58
C VAL A 117 1.86 14.05 -3.07
N ARG A 118 3.15 13.94 -3.40
CA ARG A 118 3.66 13.77 -4.77
C ARG A 118 3.17 12.46 -5.39
N LEU A 119 3.14 11.38 -4.61
CA LEU A 119 2.64 10.07 -5.03
C LEU A 119 1.13 10.14 -5.32
N LEU A 120 0.33 10.75 -4.44
CA LEU A 120 -1.11 10.94 -4.65
C LEU A 120 -1.41 11.82 -5.88
N GLN A 121 -0.66 12.90 -6.09
CA GLN A 121 -0.77 13.75 -7.28
C GLN A 121 -0.46 13.00 -8.59
N ARG A 122 0.44 12.01 -8.54
CA ARG A 122 0.89 11.24 -9.71
C ARG A 122 0.01 10.03 -10.00
N LEU A 123 -0.38 9.27 -8.97
CA LEU A 123 -1.21 8.08 -9.13
C LEU A 123 -2.70 8.44 -9.24
N GLN A 124 -3.15 9.51 -8.59
CA GLN A 124 -4.55 9.96 -8.49
C GLN A 124 -5.54 8.79 -8.27
N PRO A 125 -5.37 7.96 -7.22
CA PRO A 125 -6.26 6.83 -6.95
C PRO A 125 -7.70 7.30 -6.71
N HIS A 126 -8.69 6.55 -7.20
CA HIS A 126 -10.11 6.89 -7.03
C HIS A 126 -10.55 6.82 -5.57
N VAL A 127 -9.90 5.95 -4.79
CA VAL A 127 -10.12 5.79 -3.36
C VAL A 127 -8.79 5.78 -2.63
N TYR A 128 -8.66 6.62 -1.60
CA TYR A 128 -7.66 6.48 -0.57
C TYR A 128 -8.29 5.81 0.66
N ALA A 129 -7.95 4.53 0.86
CA ALA A 129 -8.32 3.82 2.08
C ALA A 129 -7.31 4.16 3.20
N LYS A 130 -7.84 4.56 4.36
CA LYS A 130 -7.13 4.66 5.64
C LYS A 130 -7.86 3.77 6.65
N GLY A 131 -7.16 3.21 7.63
CA GLY A 131 -7.80 2.39 8.66
C GLY A 131 -7.13 2.51 10.02
N GLY A 132 -7.82 2.01 11.04
CA GLY A 132 -7.36 2.12 12.43
C GLY A 132 -8.04 3.28 13.14
N ASP A 133 -7.25 4.06 13.88
CA ASP A 133 -7.71 5.13 14.77
C ASP A 133 -7.90 6.49 14.07
N TYR A 134 -7.77 6.53 12.74
CA TYR A 134 -7.93 7.78 11.96
C TYR A 134 -9.40 8.12 11.73
N ASP A 135 -9.78 9.35 12.07
CA ASP A 135 -10.95 10.04 11.50
C ASP A 135 -10.54 11.03 10.39
N ILE A 136 -11.52 11.63 9.70
CA ILE A 136 -11.29 12.56 8.58
C ILE A 136 -10.55 13.86 8.98
N ASN A 137 -10.55 14.24 10.26
CA ASN A 137 -9.85 15.41 10.79
C ASN A 137 -8.40 15.06 11.20
N SER A 138 -8.14 13.80 11.51
CA SER A 138 -6.82 13.28 11.90
C SER A 138 -5.89 12.91 10.72
N ILE A 139 -6.43 12.84 9.50
CA ILE A 139 -5.62 12.67 8.28
C ILE A 139 -4.79 13.93 8.02
N VAL A 140 -3.61 13.78 7.41
CA VAL A 140 -2.80 14.87 6.87
C VAL A 140 -3.65 15.66 5.86
N GLN A 141 -4.01 16.91 6.20
CA GLN A 141 -5.02 17.65 5.42
C GLN A 141 -4.54 18.02 4.02
N GLU A 142 -3.22 18.04 3.79
CA GLU A 142 -2.56 18.18 2.49
C GLU A 142 -2.80 16.95 1.59
N GLU A 143 -2.69 15.73 2.14
CA GLU A 143 -3.06 14.50 1.43
C GLU A 143 -4.55 14.57 1.05
N ARG A 144 -5.41 14.97 2.00
CA ARG A 144 -6.85 15.08 1.78
C ARG A 144 -7.19 16.06 0.67
N HIS A 145 -6.63 17.28 0.72
CA HIS A 145 -6.89 18.32 -0.26
C HIS A 145 -6.47 17.89 -1.68
N VAL A 146 -5.36 17.16 -1.80
CA VAL A 146 -4.95 16.56 -3.08
C VAL A 146 -5.93 15.51 -3.58
N VAL A 147 -6.37 14.58 -2.72
CA VAL A 147 -7.31 13.51 -3.11
C VAL A 147 -8.66 14.09 -3.55
N GLU A 148 -9.27 14.95 -2.73
CA GLU A 148 -10.52 15.62 -3.07
C GLU A 148 -10.36 16.54 -4.30
N GLY A 149 -9.19 17.17 -4.47
CA GLY A 149 -8.89 18.11 -5.55
C GLY A 149 -8.85 17.51 -6.96
N TYR A 150 -8.54 16.22 -7.11
CA TYR A 150 -8.71 15.50 -8.39
C TYR A 150 -10.01 14.69 -8.47
N GLY A 151 -10.90 14.80 -7.48
CA GLY A 151 -12.17 14.08 -7.42
C GLY A 151 -12.08 12.65 -6.87
N GLY A 152 -11.01 12.31 -6.16
CA GLY A 152 -10.90 11.05 -5.41
C GLY A 152 -11.67 11.07 -4.09
N GLU A 153 -12.00 9.89 -3.59
CA GLU A 153 -12.66 9.68 -2.30
C GLU A 153 -11.65 9.24 -1.23
N ILE A 154 -11.93 9.60 0.03
CA ILE A 154 -11.22 9.06 1.19
C ILE A 154 -12.19 8.18 1.97
N GLN A 155 -11.78 6.95 2.26
CA GLN A 155 -12.59 5.96 2.94
C GLN A 155 -11.89 5.52 4.23
N ILE A 156 -12.49 5.86 5.37
CA ILE A 156 -12.07 5.40 6.70
C ILE A 156 -12.66 4.02 6.95
N LEU A 157 -11.81 3.00 7.00
CA LEU A 157 -12.21 1.63 7.33
C LEU A 157 -12.06 1.38 8.83
N PRO A 158 -13.06 0.75 9.48
CA PRO A 158 -13.05 0.53 10.91
C PRO A 158 -11.86 -0.34 11.34
N ALA A 159 -11.23 0.04 12.45
CA ALA A 159 -10.20 -0.77 13.09
C ALA A 159 -10.74 -2.16 13.46
N VAL A 160 -10.06 -3.21 13.00
CA VAL A 160 -10.29 -4.56 13.54
C VAL A 160 -9.63 -4.63 14.90
N GLN A 161 -10.44 -4.76 15.94
CA GLN A 161 -9.96 -4.73 17.31
C GLN A 161 -9.03 -5.93 17.62
N ASP A 162 -8.28 -5.75 18.70
CA ASP A 162 -7.46 -6.73 19.42
C ASP A 162 -6.06 -7.14 18.93
N THR A 163 -5.58 -6.71 17.76
CA THR A 163 -4.18 -7.01 17.36
C THR A 163 -3.43 -5.80 16.81
N SER A 164 -2.22 -5.57 17.33
CA SER A 164 -1.24 -4.63 16.76
C SER A 164 0.18 -5.20 16.94
N THR A 165 1.11 -4.81 16.06
CA THR A 165 2.53 -5.19 16.17
C THR A 165 3.12 -4.88 17.55
N SER A 166 2.83 -3.69 18.11
CA SER A 166 3.28 -3.31 19.46
C SER A 166 2.74 -4.23 20.56
N ARG A 167 1.48 -4.70 20.43
CA ARG A 167 0.87 -5.65 21.38
C ARG A 167 1.50 -7.04 21.27
N ILE A 168 1.83 -7.49 20.07
CA ILE A 168 2.56 -8.76 19.84
C ILE A 168 3.92 -8.72 20.53
N ILE A 169 4.67 -7.64 20.33
CA ILE A 169 6.04 -7.50 20.87
C ILE A 169 6.02 -7.34 22.39
N ARG A 170 5.04 -6.62 22.94
CA ARG A 170 4.85 -6.54 24.40
C ARG A 170 4.60 -7.93 25.00
N ARG A 171 3.72 -8.75 24.39
CA ARG A 171 3.49 -10.14 24.83
C ARG A 171 4.75 -11.00 24.75
N ILE A 172 5.60 -10.81 23.74
CA ILE A 172 6.88 -11.53 23.63
C ILE A 172 7.84 -11.09 24.76
N ALA A 173 7.99 -9.80 25.01
CA ALA A 173 8.84 -9.27 26.08
C ALA A 173 8.35 -9.70 27.49
N ASP A 174 7.05 -9.60 27.75
CA ASP A 174 6.40 -10.02 29.01
C ASP A 174 6.51 -11.54 29.24
N GLY A 175 6.58 -12.32 28.14
CA GLY A 175 6.75 -13.77 28.16
C GLY A 175 8.21 -14.21 28.32
N ALA A 176 9.16 -13.52 27.67
CA ALA A 176 10.58 -13.80 27.76
C ALA A 176 11.14 -13.66 29.19
N GLY A 177 10.55 -12.80 30.01
CA GLY A 177 10.85 -12.69 31.45
C GLY A 177 10.37 -13.87 32.31
N ARG A 178 9.78 -14.92 31.72
CA ARG A 178 9.29 -16.12 32.42
C ARG A 178 10.02 -17.41 32.05
N THR A 179 10.93 -17.37 31.08
CA THR A 179 11.48 -18.58 30.42
C THR A 179 12.80 -19.10 31.01
N GLU A 180 13.24 -18.62 32.18
CA GLU A 180 14.40 -19.19 32.91
C GLU A 180 14.04 -20.42 33.78
N ARG A 181 12.93 -21.12 33.49
CA ARG A 181 12.53 -22.36 34.18
C ARG A 181 11.89 -23.36 33.23
N GLU A 182 12.73 -24.10 32.50
CA GLU A 182 12.58 -25.53 32.18
C GLU A 182 13.93 -26.08 31.68
#